data_AF-A0A6P5FYS8-F1
#
_entry.id   AF-A0A6P5FYS8-F1
#
_cell.length_a   1.000
_cell.length_b   1.000
_cell.length_c   1.000
_cell.angle_alpha   90.00
_cell.angle_beta   90.00
_cell.angle_gamma   90.00
#
_symmetry.space_group_name_H-M   'P 1'
#
loop_
_entity.id
_entity.type
_entity.pdbx_description
1 polymer ?
#
loop_
_entity_poly.entity_id
_entity_poly.type
_entity_poly.pdbx_seq_one_letter_code
_entity_poly.pdbx_strand_id
1 'polypeptide(L)'
;MEKLLLEKKDELLDESFCQQLTEKFNLASGRCTSRAIQMKQVQEWFKNKLRIQVLDVPSSPSSSEERTAVSEASLSNNALPNTSDMPKGRSGKSAEGRELEFEARSSRDGAWYDVATFLAHRVLSSGELEVKVRFQGFGADDDEWVNVKEAVRERSIPLESSECTKVAVGDLVLCFRERNEEATYFDAHVIEIERKLHDIRGCRCVFLIKYDHDKIEEKVQLRRLCRRPTY
;
A
#
# COMPACT_ATOMS: atom_id res chain seq x y z
N MET A 1 13.49 -8.16 -7.73
CA MET A 1 13.19 -9.55 -8.18
C MET A 1 12.60 -9.59 -9.59
N GLU A 2 11.77 -8.63 -9.98
CA GLU A 2 11.15 -8.59 -11.32
C GLU A 2 12.17 -8.54 -12.48
N LYS A 3 13.32 -7.91 -12.26
CA LYS A 3 14.41 -7.88 -13.25
C LYS A 3 15.04 -9.26 -13.53
N LEU A 4 15.10 -10.14 -12.52
CA LEU A 4 15.65 -11.51 -12.66
C LEU A 4 14.68 -12.46 -13.39
N LEU A 5 13.37 -12.18 -13.32
CA LEU A 5 12.33 -12.92 -14.04
C LEU A 5 12.40 -12.67 -15.56
N LEU A 6 12.83 -11.48 -15.97
CA LEU A 6 12.94 -11.12 -17.39
C LEU A 6 14.22 -11.67 -18.04
N GLU A 7 15.33 -11.71 -17.28
CA GLU A 7 16.66 -12.03 -17.82
C GLU A 7 16.94 -13.54 -17.95
N LYS A 8 16.24 -14.41 -17.21
CA LYS A 8 16.63 -15.82 -17.05
C LYS A 8 15.48 -16.83 -17.16
N LYS A 9 14.49 -16.60 -18.02
CA LYS A 9 13.25 -17.41 -18.15
C LYS A 9 13.43 -18.94 -18.14
N ASP A 10 14.49 -19.46 -18.74
CA ASP A 10 14.72 -20.91 -18.87
C ASP A 10 15.53 -21.56 -17.71
N GLU A 11 16.18 -20.76 -16.85
CA GLU A 11 16.86 -21.25 -15.62
C GLU A 11 15.94 -21.18 -14.38
N LEU A 12 14.71 -20.66 -14.51
CA LEU A 12 13.79 -20.36 -13.39
C LEU A 12 13.21 -21.59 -12.67
N LEU A 13 13.47 -22.79 -13.19
CA LEU A 13 13.07 -24.05 -12.56
C LEU A 13 14.26 -24.79 -11.94
N ASP A 14 15.48 -24.26 -12.05
CA ASP A 14 16.65 -24.87 -11.43
C ASP A 14 16.59 -24.71 -9.90
N GLU A 15 16.62 -25.84 -9.21
CA GLU A 15 16.55 -25.93 -7.76
C GLU A 15 17.77 -25.26 -7.12
N SER A 16 18.93 -25.31 -7.79
CA SER A 16 20.16 -24.68 -7.32
C SER A 16 20.07 -23.14 -7.29
N PHE A 17 19.39 -22.54 -8.27
CA PHE A 17 19.16 -21.10 -8.33
C PHE A 17 18.19 -20.63 -7.24
N CYS A 18 17.10 -21.37 -7.03
CA CYS A 18 16.12 -21.07 -5.98
C CYS A 18 16.75 -21.16 -4.58
N GLN A 19 17.65 -22.11 -4.37
CA GLN A 19 18.39 -22.26 -3.11
C GLN A 19 19.34 -21.08 -2.87
N GLN A 20 20.12 -20.67 -3.87
CA GLN A 20 21.03 -19.52 -3.75
C GLN A 20 20.29 -18.20 -3.48
N LEU A 21 19.12 -18.00 -4.11
CA LEU A 21 18.26 -16.86 -3.84
C LEU A 21 17.73 -16.89 -2.40
N THR A 22 17.25 -18.05 -1.95
CA THR A 22 16.73 -18.23 -0.59
C THR A 22 17.79 -17.92 0.46
N GLU A 23 19.02 -18.38 0.26
CA GLU A 23 20.15 -18.08 1.14
C GLU A 23 20.50 -16.59 1.14
N LYS A 24 20.60 -15.95 -0.02
CA LYS A 24 20.84 -14.49 -0.11
C LYS A 24 19.75 -13.68 0.58
N PHE A 25 18.48 -14.10 0.47
CA PHE A 25 17.37 -13.45 1.15
C PHE A 25 17.43 -13.62 2.67
N ASN A 26 17.81 -14.80 3.15
CA ASN A 26 17.96 -15.06 4.59
C ASN A 26 19.21 -14.37 5.18
N LEU A 27 20.24 -14.14 4.37
CA LEU A 27 21.49 -13.47 4.78
C LEU A 27 21.45 -11.94 4.64
N ALA A 28 20.41 -11.37 4.02
CA ALA A 28 20.26 -9.92 3.88
C ALA A 28 20.07 -9.25 5.25
N SER A 29 20.91 -8.25 5.56
CA SER A 29 21.08 -7.65 6.89
C SER A 29 19.84 -6.97 7.51
N GLY A 30 18.71 -6.91 6.79
CA GLY A 30 17.44 -6.36 7.27
C GLY A 30 16.47 -7.36 7.90
N ARG A 31 16.82 -8.65 8.00
CA ARG A 31 15.89 -9.72 8.45
C ARG A 31 16.06 -10.18 9.89
N CYS A 32 16.64 -9.36 10.76
CA CYS A 32 16.89 -9.72 12.16
C CYS A 32 15.60 -9.71 12.99
N THR A 33 14.79 -10.78 12.86
CA THR A 33 13.65 -11.29 13.69
C THR A 33 12.60 -12.06 12.87
N SER A 34 12.67 -12.06 11.55
CA SER A 34 11.67 -12.72 10.69
C SER A 34 12.01 -14.19 10.39
N ARG A 35 11.00 -15.07 10.35
CA ARG A 35 11.18 -16.51 10.06
C ARG A 35 11.93 -16.72 8.74
N ALA A 36 12.88 -17.65 8.72
CA ALA A 36 13.64 -17.98 7.52
C ALA A 36 12.70 -18.34 6.36
N ILE A 37 12.91 -17.69 5.20
CA ILE A 37 12.15 -18.00 4.00
C ILE A 37 12.59 -19.39 3.54
N GLN A 38 11.61 -20.25 3.27
CA GLN A 38 11.88 -21.60 2.77
C GLN A 38 11.95 -21.60 1.25
N MET A 39 12.83 -22.42 0.68
CA MET A 39 13.01 -22.54 -0.78
C MET A 39 11.69 -22.82 -1.51
N LYS A 40 10.82 -23.64 -0.92
CA LYS A 40 9.50 -23.96 -1.46
C LYS A 40 8.63 -22.72 -1.67
N GLN A 41 8.70 -21.74 -0.78
CA GLN A 41 7.94 -20.50 -0.88
C GLN A 41 8.44 -19.63 -2.04
N VAL A 42 9.76 -19.59 -2.24
CA VAL A 42 10.36 -18.89 -3.39
C VAL A 42 9.96 -19.58 -4.69
N GLN A 43 10.04 -20.91 -4.75
CA GLN A 43 9.62 -21.69 -5.92
C GLN A 43 8.13 -21.52 -6.25
N GLU A 44 7.24 -21.57 -5.26
CA GLU A 44 5.81 -21.35 -5.46
C GLU A 44 5.52 -19.94 -5.96
N TRP A 45 6.20 -18.93 -5.41
CA TRP A 45 6.08 -17.55 -5.87
C TRP A 45 6.48 -17.40 -7.35
N PHE A 46 7.60 -18.00 -7.77
CA PHE A 46 8.05 -17.99 -9.17
C PHE A 46 7.06 -18.72 -10.09
N LYS A 47 6.59 -19.90 -9.70
CA LYS A 47 5.59 -20.66 -10.47
C LYS A 47 4.28 -19.89 -10.62
N ASN A 48 3.83 -19.22 -9.56
CA ASN A 48 2.59 -18.45 -9.60
C ASN A 48 2.73 -17.20 -10.48
N LYS A 49 3.88 -16.52 -10.42
CA LYS A 49 4.19 -15.38 -11.31
C LYS A 49 4.34 -15.78 -12.78
N LEU A 50 4.93 -16.94 -13.07
CA LEU A 50 5.01 -17.49 -14.44
C LEU A 50 3.63 -17.90 -14.97
N ARG A 51 2.77 -18.49 -14.12
CA ARG A 51 1.38 -18.84 -14.48
C ARG A 51 0.55 -17.60 -14.84
N ILE A 52 0.75 -16.50 -14.13
CA ILE A 52 0.12 -15.21 -14.45
C ILE A 52 0.63 -14.69 -15.82
N GLN A 53 1.93 -14.80 -16.12
CA GLN A 53 2.47 -14.39 -17.42
C GLN A 53 2.01 -15.24 -18.61
N VAL A 54 1.70 -16.53 -18.41
CA VAL A 54 1.18 -17.42 -19.47
C VAL A 54 -0.30 -17.11 -19.77
N LEU A 55 -1.05 -16.56 -18.80
CA LEU A 55 -2.43 -16.15 -18.98
C LEU A 55 -2.58 -14.79 -19.67
N ASP A 56 -1.51 -13.99 -19.74
CA ASP A 56 -1.46 -12.68 -20.40
C ASP A 56 -1.02 -12.73 -21.90
N VAL A 57 -0.99 -13.91 -22.53
CA VAL A 57 -0.79 -14.02 -23.98
C VAL A 57 -2.15 -14.02 -24.69
N PRO A 58 -2.49 -13.02 -25.53
CA PRO A 58 -3.68 -13.10 -26.37
C PRO A 58 -3.44 -14.13 -27.47
N SER A 59 -4.25 -15.18 -27.47
CA SER A 59 -4.40 -16.09 -28.60
C SER A 59 -4.89 -15.31 -29.82
N SER A 60 -4.01 -15.12 -30.81
CA SER A 60 -4.42 -14.71 -32.16
C SER A 60 -5.18 -15.84 -32.84
N PRO A 61 -6.31 -15.57 -33.52
CA PRO A 61 -6.89 -16.51 -34.46
C PRO A 61 -6.22 -16.37 -35.83
N SER A 62 -5.99 -17.51 -36.47
CA SER A 62 -5.45 -17.72 -37.80
C SER A 62 -6.44 -17.38 -38.93
N SER A 63 -5.89 -16.87 -40.06
CA SER A 63 -6.33 -16.97 -41.48
C SER A 63 -7.75 -16.45 -41.84
N SER A 64 -8.03 -15.73 -42.94
CA SER A 64 -7.52 -15.81 -44.32
C SER A 64 -8.04 -14.64 -45.20
N GLU A 65 -7.18 -14.17 -46.11
CA GLU A 65 -7.37 -13.77 -47.53
C GLU A 65 -8.02 -12.45 -48.02
N GLU A 66 -7.21 -11.72 -48.82
CA GLU A 66 -7.46 -10.99 -50.09
C GLU A 66 -8.47 -9.79 -50.14
N ARG A 67 -8.27 -8.66 -50.86
CA ARG A 67 -7.41 -8.29 -52.01
C ARG A 67 -7.42 -6.75 -52.23
N THR A 68 -6.29 -6.19 -52.66
CA THR A 68 -6.04 -5.04 -53.59
C THR A 68 -6.84 -3.71 -53.53
N ALA A 69 -6.15 -2.56 -53.38
CA ALA A 69 -5.75 -1.67 -54.50
C ALA A 69 -5.18 -0.28 -54.04
N VAL A 70 -3.94 -0.02 -54.46
CA VAL A 70 -3.20 1.22 -54.80
C VAL A 70 -3.87 2.60 -54.62
N SER A 71 -3.15 3.56 -54.00
CA SER A 71 -2.80 4.90 -54.56
C SER A 71 -1.79 5.67 -53.68
N GLU A 72 -0.77 6.24 -54.34
CA GLU A 72 0.38 6.99 -53.82
C GLU A 72 0.13 8.49 -53.53
N ALA A 73 1.18 9.14 -52.98
CA ALA A 73 1.50 10.58 -52.90
C ALA A 73 1.00 11.31 -51.62
N SER A 74 1.78 12.09 -50.85
CA SER A 74 3.13 12.66 -51.02
C SER A 74 3.69 13.17 -49.68
N LEU A 75 5.00 13.36 -49.69
CA LEU A 75 5.96 13.82 -48.67
C LEU A 75 5.64 15.16 -47.98
N SER A 76 6.06 15.33 -46.72
CA SER A 76 6.87 16.49 -46.30
C SER A 76 7.59 16.26 -44.97
N ASN A 77 8.88 16.59 -44.98
CA ASN A 77 9.85 16.47 -43.89
C ASN A 77 9.75 17.64 -42.90
N ASN A 78 10.12 17.42 -41.64
CA ASN A 78 10.88 18.40 -40.86
C ASN A 78 11.75 17.71 -39.80
N ALA A 79 12.96 18.25 -39.63
CA ALA A 79 14.11 17.64 -38.97
C ALA A 79 14.26 18.01 -37.47
N LEU A 80 14.79 17.04 -36.69
CA LEU A 80 15.74 17.03 -35.55
C LEU A 80 15.95 18.27 -34.62
N PRO A 81 16.57 18.16 -33.40
CA PRO A 81 17.17 16.99 -32.72
C PRO A 81 16.80 16.80 -31.22
N ASN A 82 17.01 15.57 -30.74
CA ASN A 82 17.12 15.22 -29.31
C ASN A 82 18.49 15.67 -28.76
N THR A 83 18.54 16.42 -27.65
CA THR A 83 19.60 16.39 -26.61
C THR A 83 19.28 17.38 -25.46
N SER A 84 19.33 16.92 -24.21
CA SER A 84 19.73 17.61 -22.95
C SER A 84 19.16 16.85 -21.75
N ASP A 85 19.96 15.96 -21.16
CA ASP A 85 20.71 16.19 -19.91
C ASP A 85 19.84 16.44 -18.67
N MET A 86 19.61 15.36 -17.91
CA MET A 86 19.11 15.42 -16.54
C MET A 86 20.28 15.54 -15.56
N PRO A 87 20.27 16.46 -14.58
CA PRO A 87 21.35 16.54 -13.60
C PRO A 87 21.23 15.41 -12.58
N LYS A 88 22.32 14.65 -12.44
CA LYS A 88 22.57 13.70 -11.35
C LYS A 88 22.55 14.43 -10.00
N GLY A 89 21.44 14.33 -9.29
CA GLY A 89 21.28 14.78 -7.90
C GLY A 89 21.83 13.76 -6.91
N ARG A 90 23.13 13.89 -6.63
CA ARG A 90 23.85 13.60 -5.37
C ARG A 90 23.13 12.75 -4.32
N SER A 91 23.69 11.56 -4.09
CA SER A 91 23.48 10.69 -2.93
C SER A 91 23.52 11.46 -1.61
N GLY A 92 22.35 11.80 -1.08
CA GLY A 92 22.15 12.17 0.31
C GLY A 92 22.14 10.90 1.15
N LYS A 93 23.00 10.84 2.15
CA LYS A 93 23.00 9.79 3.18
C LYS A 93 21.61 9.75 3.82
N SER A 94 20.80 8.72 3.51
CA SER A 94 19.57 8.47 4.26
C SER A 94 19.95 8.27 5.71
N ALA A 95 19.51 9.20 6.56
CA ALA A 95 19.33 8.94 7.97
C ALA A 95 18.59 7.60 8.11
N GLU A 96 19.03 6.76 9.05
CA GLU A 96 18.47 5.43 9.33
C GLU A 96 16.94 5.47 9.22
N GLY A 97 16.47 5.01 8.05
CA GLY A 97 15.13 5.33 7.56
C GLY A 97 14.14 4.42 8.25
N ARG A 98 13.37 4.97 9.19
CA ARG A 98 12.10 4.35 9.55
C ARG A 98 11.29 4.24 8.26
N GLU A 99 10.95 3.02 7.87
CA GLU A 99 10.04 2.79 6.76
C GLU A 99 8.68 3.37 7.15
N LEU A 100 8.31 4.50 6.54
CA LEU A 100 7.04 5.15 6.81
C LEU A 100 5.92 4.33 6.19
N GLU A 101 4.96 3.95 7.01
CA GLU A 101 3.75 3.27 6.58
C GLU A 101 2.61 4.28 6.44
N PHE A 102 1.71 4.05 5.48
CA PHE A 102 0.63 4.98 5.18
C PHE A 102 -0.74 4.29 5.26
N GLU A 103 -1.74 5.09 5.58
CA GLU A 103 -3.15 4.76 5.44
C GLU A 103 -3.83 5.82 4.56
N ALA A 104 -4.88 5.41 3.85
CA ALA A 104 -5.64 6.30 3.00
C ALA A 104 -7.15 6.12 3.23
N ARG A 105 -7.89 7.22 3.08
CA ARG A 105 -9.34 7.25 3.27
C ARG A 105 -10.04 6.93 1.96
N SER A 106 -10.82 5.85 1.94
CA SER A 106 -11.61 5.48 0.75
C SER A 106 -12.75 6.47 0.52
N SER A 107 -12.99 6.76 -0.75
CA SER A 107 -14.12 7.57 -1.20
C SER A 107 -15.45 6.81 -1.16
N ARG A 108 -15.40 5.47 -1.10
CA ARG A 108 -16.58 4.59 -1.17
C ARG A 108 -17.37 4.59 0.14
N ASP A 109 -16.67 4.52 1.27
CA ASP A 109 -17.27 4.36 2.60
C ASP A 109 -16.77 5.38 3.64
N GLY A 110 -15.73 6.16 3.30
CA GLY A 110 -15.11 7.13 4.21
C GLY A 110 -14.22 6.50 5.28
N ALA A 111 -13.96 5.19 5.22
CA ALA A 111 -13.08 4.49 6.16
C ALA A 111 -11.60 4.62 5.76
N TRP A 112 -10.72 4.46 6.73
CA TRP A 112 -9.27 4.43 6.54
C TRP A 112 -8.77 3.00 6.39
N TYR A 113 -7.89 2.80 5.40
CA TYR A 113 -7.30 1.52 5.07
C TYR A 113 -5.79 1.65 4.91
N ASP A 114 -5.05 0.62 5.29
CA ASP A 114 -3.61 0.56 5.07
C ASP A 114 -3.29 0.59 3.57
N VAL A 115 -2.33 1.42 3.19
CA VAL A 115 -1.83 1.47 1.81
C VAL A 115 -0.75 0.41 1.65
N ALA A 116 -0.95 -0.51 0.70
CA ALA A 116 0.05 -1.49 0.30
C ALA A 116 1.07 -0.87 -0.68
N THR A 117 0.60 -0.07 -1.63
CA THR A 117 1.48 0.62 -2.58
C THR A 117 0.80 1.82 -3.24
N PHE A 118 1.61 2.81 -3.62
CA PHE A 118 1.23 3.92 -4.49
C PHE A 118 1.55 3.55 -5.93
N LEU A 119 0.54 3.53 -6.80
CA LEU A 119 0.64 3.04 -8.18
C LEU A 119 0.93 4.16 -9.19
N ALA A 120 0.35 5.35 -8.96
CA ALA A 120 0.47 6.50 -9.85
C ALA A 120 0.16 7.80 -9.10
N HIS A 121 0.46 8.94 -9.73
CA HIS A 121 0.04 10.26 -9.26
C HIS A 121 -0.50 11.08 -10.43
N ARG A 122 -1.34 12.09 -10.14
CA ARG A 122 -1.83 13.08 -11.11
C ARG A 122 -2.04 14.42 -10.42
N VAL A 123 -1.89 15.51 -11.19
CA VAL A 123 -2.28 16.85 -10.77
C VAL A 123 -3.50 17.24 -11.58
N LEU A 124 -4.58 17.60 -10.89
CA LEU A 124 -5.82 18.03 -11.51
C LEU A 124 -5.69 19.46 -12.03
N SER A 125 -6.61 19.90 -12.90
CA SER A 125 -6.68 21.29 -13.35
C SER A 125 -6.92 22.29 -12.22
N SER A 126 -7.49 21.84 -11.10
CA SER A 126 -7.62 22.60 -9.84
C SER A 126 -6.28 22.84 -9.13
N GLY A 127 -5.21 22.16 -9.53
CA GLY A 127 -3.91 22.15 -8.85
C GLY A 127 -3.79 21.12 -7.73
N GLU A 128 -4.84 20.34 -7.46
CA GLU A 128 -4.84 19.31 -6.43
C GLU A 128 -4.03 18.09 -6.87
N LEU A 129 -3.25 17.54 -5.93
CA LEU A 129 -2.46 16.32 -6.14
C LEU A 129 -3.25 15.10 -5.65
N GLU A 130 -3.43 14.14 -6.55
CA GLU A 130 -4.00 12.84 -6.24
C GLU A 130 -3.00 11.72 -6.52
N VAL A 131 -3.11 10.65 -5.72
CA VAL A 131 -2.35 9.42 -5.90
C VAL A 131 -3.31 8.24 -6.07
N LYS A 132 -2.92 7.29 -6.92
CA LYS A 132 -3.63 6.02 -7.06
C LYS A 132 -3.07 5.03 -6.04
N VAL A 133 -3.88 4.58 -5.10
CA VAL A 133 -3.48 3.68 -4.01
C VAL A 133 -4.02 2.27 -4.24
N ARG A 134 -3.24 1.26 -3.86
CA ARG A 134 -3.72 -0.10 -3.60
C ARG A 134 -3.76 -0.33 -2.11
N PHE A 135 -4.92 -0.74 -1.60
CA PHE A 135 -5.11 -1.04 -0.19
C PHE A 135 -4.60 -2.44 0.17
N GLN A 136 -4.13 -2.60 1.41
CA GLN A 136 -3.68 -3.88 1.94
C GLN A 136 -4.85 -4.86 2.03
N GLY A 137 -4.69 -6.04 1.43
CA GLY A 137 -5.75 -7.08 1.40
C GLY A 137 -6.76 -6.95 0.25
N PHE A 138 -6.64 -5.91 -0.58
CA PHE A 138 -7.55 -5.65 -1.70
C PHE A 138 -6.88 -5.84 -3.07
N GLY A 139 -7.72 -6.03 -4.11
CA GLY A 139 -7.30 -6.26 -5.50
C GLY A 139 -7.19 -4.98 -6.32
N ALA A 140 -6.85 -5.13 -7.61
CA ALA A 140 -6.77 -4.00 -8.54
C ALA A 140 -8.12 -3.30 -8.78
N ASP A 141 -9.22 -4.03 -8.60
CA ASP A 141 -10.60 -3.51 -8.74
C ASP A 141 -10.97 -2.51 -7.63
N ASP A 142 -10.19 -2.49 -6.55
CA ASP A 142 -10.34 -1.60 -5.39
C ASP A 142 -9.31 -0.48 -5.37
N ASP A 143 -8.48 -0.36 -6.42
CA ASP A 143 -7.54 0.75 -6.50
C ASP A 143 -8.29 2.09 -6.63
N GLU A 144 -7.94 3.07 -5.80
CA GLU A 144 -8.62 4.36 -5.76
C GLU A 144 -7.67 5.54 -6.01
N TRP A 145 -8.16 6.56 -6.72
CA TRP A 145 -7.52 7.88 -6.75
C TRP A 145 -7.97 8.66 -5.52
N VAL A 146 -7.01 9.06 -4.68
CA VAL A 146 -7.26 9.79 -3.43
C VAL A 146 -6.45 11.08 -3.39
N ASN A 147 -7.03 12.13 -2.80
CA ASN A 147 -6.36 13.41 -2.60
C ASN A 147 -5.25 13.26 -1.54
N VAL A 148 -4.03 13.66 -1.87
CA VAL A 148 -2.86 13.49 -0.98
C VAL A 148 -3.01 14.27 0.32
N LYS A 149 -3.56 15.49 0.26
CA LYS A 149 -3.65 16.37 1.42
C LYS A 149 -4.75 15.94 2.39
N GLU A 150 -5.87 15.47 1.84
CA GLU A 150 -7.11 15.25 2.61
C GLU A 150 -7.38 13.77 2.93
N ALA A 151 -6.71 12.83 2.24
CA ALA A 151 -7.04 11.41 2.29
C ALA A 151 -5.82 10.47 2.34
N VAL A 152 -4.61 10.98 2.55
CA VAL A 152 -3.40 10.16 2.77
C VAL A 152 -2.66 10.68 4.00
N ARG A 153 -2.27 9.78 4.91
CA ARG A 153 -1.48 10.12 6.09
C ARG A 153 -0.63 8.95 6.56
N GLU A 154 0.35 9.23 7.43
CA GLU A 154 1.11 8.18 8.11
C GLU A 154 0.16 7.27 8.91
N ARG A 155 0.43 5.96 8.92
CA ARG A 155 -0.43 4.96 9.58
C ARG A 155 -0.64 5.28 11.06
N SER A 156 -1.86 5.11 11.53
CA SER A 156 -2.22 5.23 12.94
C SER A 156 -1.57 4.11 13.76
N ILE A 157 -1.16 4.42 14.99
CA ILE A 157 -0.38 3.49 15.82
C ILE A 157 -1.32 2.83 16.84
N PRO A 158 -1.45 1.49 16.84
CA PRO A 158 -2.20 0.77 17.86
C PRO A 158 -1.69 1.09 19.27
N LEU A 159 -2.62 1.15 20.23
CA LEU A 159 -2.31 1.46 21.62
C LEU A 159 -2.18 0.18 22.46
N GLU A 160 -1.05 0.02 23.12
CA GLU A 160 -0.88 -1.06 24.10
C GLU A 160 -1.69 -0.80 25.37
N SER A 161 -2.00 -1.87 26.12
CA SER A 161 -2.84 -1.76 27.33
C SER A 161 -2.28 -0.82 28.40
N SER A 162 -0.96 -0.65 28.46
CA SER A 162 -0.27 0.28 29.37
C SER A 162 -0.23 1.73 28.86
N GLU A 163 -0.61 1.97 27.60
CA GLU A 163 -0.47 3.25 26.92
C GLU A 163 -1.76 4.08 26.94
N CYS A 164 -2.75 3.68 27.75
CA CYS A 164 -4.03 4.40 27.85
C CYS A 164 -3.85 5.87 28.25
N THR A 165 -2.80 6.19 29.01
CA THR A 165 -2.47 7.56 29.45
C THR A 165 -1.96 8.45 28.34
N LYS A 166 -1.59 7.90 27.18
CA LYS A 166 -1.18 8.65 25.99
C LYS A 166 -2.37 9.24 25.21
N VAL A 167 -3.60 8.86 25.56
CA VAL A 167 -4.83 9.40 24.96
C VAL A 167 -5.42 10.45 25.89
N ALA A 168 -5.69 11.64 25.37
CA ALA A 168 -6.30 12.76 26.06
C ALA A 168 -7.66 13.15 25.45
N VAL A 169 -8.45 13.92 26.19
CA VAL A 169 -9.68 14.53 25.66
C VAL A 169 -9.30 15.54 24.59
N GLY A 170 -10.00 15.50 23.45
CA GLY A 170 -9.72 16.30 22.26
C GLY A 170 -8.83 15.61 21.22
N ASP A 171 -8.19 14.48 21.56
CA ASP A 171 -7.33 13.77 20.61
C ASP A 171 -8.12 13.22 19.42
N LEU A 172 -7.54 13.36 18.23
CA LEU A 172 -7.93 12.62 17.04
C LEU A 172 -7.42 11.18 17.16
N VAL A 173 -8.33 10.22 17.07
CA VAL A 173 -8.05 8.79 17.13
C VAL A 173 -8.68 8.08 15.94
N LEU A 174 -8.03 7.02 15.47
CA LEU A 174 -8.63 6.09 14.52
C LEU A 174 -9.32 4.98 15.31
N CYS A 175 -10.63 4.86 15.17
CA CYS A 175 -11.44 3.89 15.90
C CYS A 175 -11.93 2.76 15.00
N PHE A 176 -11.61 1.53 15.40
CA PHE A 176 -12.20 0.33 14.84
C PHE A 176 -13.69 0.26 15.18
N ARG A 177 -14.55 0.13 14.17
CA ARG A 177 -15.99 0.01 14.30
C ARG A 177 -16.47 -1.26 13.62
N GLU A 178 -16.98 -2.18 14.43
CA GLU A 178 -17.58 -3.43 13.97
C GLU A 178 -19.11 -3.32 14.04
N ARG A 179 -19.78 -3.51 12.90
CA ARG A 179 -21.24 -3.57 12.78
C ARG A 179 -21.61 -4.71 11.84
N ASN A 180 -22.44 -5.65 12.28
CA ASN A 180 -22.99 -6.79 11.51
C ASN A 180 -22.01 -7.45 10.52
N GLU A 181 -21.81 -6.86 9.34
CA GLU A 181 -21.03 -7.39 8.22
C GLU A 181 -19.82 -6.51 7.84
N GLU A 182 -19.60 -5.39 8.54
CA GLU A 182 -18.55 -4.40 8.28
C GLU A 182 -17.65 -4.21 9.51
N ALA A 183 -16.34 -4.26 9.27
CA ALA A 183 -15.30 -4.08 10.28
C ALA A 183 -14.28 -3.06 9.73
N THR A 184 -14.55 -1.78 9.98
CA THR A 184 -13.85 -0.65 9.34
C THR A 184 -13.32 0.35 10.35
N TYR A 185 -12.42 1.22 9.93
CA TYR A 185 -11.76 2.20 10.78
C TYR A 185 -12.16 3.62 10.40
N PHE A 186 -12.57 4.42 11.38
CA PHE A 186 -13.01 5.81 11.17
C PHE A 186 -12.31 6.77 12.11
N ASP A 187 -12.16 8.02 11.67
CA ASP A 187 -11.71 9.09 12.54
C ASP A 187 -12.78 9.47 13.55
N ALA A 188 -12.32 9.69 14.79
CA ALA A 188 -13.13 10.16 15.88
C ALA A 188 -12.32 11.04 16.83
N HIS A 189 -13.02 11.91 17.56
CA HIS A 189 -12.44 12.72 18.61
C HIS A 189 -12.83 12.20 19.98
N VAL A 190 -11.87 12.16 20.91
CA VAL A 190 -12.14 11.77 22.31
C VAL A 190 -12.85 12.90 23.03
N ILE A 191 -14.06 12.64 23.54
CA ILE A 191 -14.91 13.60 24.24
C ILE A 191 -14.74 13.50 25.75
N GLU A 192 -14.65 12.27 26.28
CA GLU A 192 -14.52 12.01 27.71
C GLU A 192 -13.73 10.73 27.94
N ILE A 193 -13.05 10.64 29.08
CA ILE A 193 -12.31 9.44 29.49
C ILE A 193 -12.66 9.06 30.93
N GLU A 194 -13.29 7.90 31.11
CA GLU A 194 -13.50 7.28 32.40
C GLU A 194 -12.30 6.38 32.73
N ARG A 195 -11.38 6.90 33.55
CA ARG A 195 -10.18 6.17 33.98
C ARG A 195 -10.54 5.13 35.04
N LYS A 196 -10.06 3.89 34.86
CA LYS A 196 -10.28 2.78 35.81
C LYS A 196 -8.94 2.23 36.29
N LEU A 197 -8.92 1.67 37.50
CA LEU A 197 -7.78 0.89 37.97
C LEU A 197 -7.63 -0.38 37.13
N HIS A 198 -6.45 -0.58 36.58
CA HIS A 198 -6.09 -1.76 35.80
C HIS A 198 -4.58 -2.01 35.88
N ASP A 199 -4.16 -3.22 35.48
CA ASP A 199 -2.78 -3.67 35.50
C ASP A 199 -2.33 -4.14 34.11
N ILE A 200 -1.22 -4.88 34.06
CA ILE A 200 -0.65 -5.44 32.83
C ILE A 200 -1.59 -6.40 32.08
N ARG A 201 -2.70 -6.87 32.70
CA ARG A 201 -3.65 -7.79 32.06
C ARG A 201 -4.52 -7.09 31.03
N GLY A 202 -4.64 -5.77 31.07
CA GLY A 202 -5.39 -5.03 30.07
C GLY A 202 -5.98 -3.72 30.58
N CYS A 203 -6.10 -2.74 29.67
CA CYS A 203 -6.76 -1.47 29.97
C CYS A 203 -8.27 -1.68 30.22
N ARG A 204 -8.79 -1.06 31.29
CA ARG A 204 -10.22 -1.03 31.63
C ARG A 204 -10.85 0.35 31.48
N CYS A 205 -10.10 1.35 31.03
CA CYS A 205 -10.63 2.69 30.79
C CYS A 205 -11.72 2.66 29.72
N VAL A 206 -12.70 3.56 29.84
CA VAL A 206 -13.75 3.76 28.84
C VAL A 206 -13.55 5.13 28.20
N PHE A 207 -13.56 5.18 26.88
CA PHE A 207 -13.37 6.39 26.09
C PHE A 207 -14.70 6.71 25.40
N LEU A 208 -15.28 7.86 25.69
CA LEU A 208 -16.38 8.39 24.90
C LEU A 208 -15.75 9.10 23.70
N ILE A 209 -16.05 8.61 22.49
CA ILE A 209 -15.59 9.20 21.24
C ILE A 209 -16.76 9.74 20.44
N LYS A 210 -16.50 10.68 19.55
CA LYS A 210 -17.45 11.19 18.55
C LYS A 210 -16.85 11.04 17.17
N TYR A 211 -17.51 10.27 16.30
CA TYR A 211 -17.05 10.06 14.93
C TYR A 211 -17.17 11.32 14.09
N ASP A 212 -16.22 11.52 13.19
CA ASP A 212 -16.20 12.70 12.34
C ASP A 212 -17.22 12.64 11.21
N HIS A 213 -17.51 11.46 10.67
CA HIS A 213 -18.36 11.30 9.49
C HIS A 213 -19.86 11.37 9.80
N ASP A 214 -20.33 10.78 10.90
CA ASP A 214 -21.77 10.72 11.25
C ASP A 214 -22.12 11.45 12.56
N LYS A 215 -21.10 11.98 13.27
CA LYS A 215 -21.25 12.68 14.56
C LYS A 215 -21.84 11.83 15.68
N ILE A 216 -21.91 10.51 15.49
CA ILE A 216 -22.39 9.57 16.51
C ILE A 216 -21.35 9.48 17.63
N GLU A 217 -21.84 9.47 18.86
CA GLU A 217 -21.03 9.25 20.05
C GLU A 217 -21.09 7.78 20.47
N GLU A 218 -19.93 7.20 20.81
CA GLU A 218 -19.81 5.80 21.18
C GLU A 218 -18.83 5.64 22.35
N LYS A 219 -19.16 4.77 23.31
CA LYS A 219 -18.24 4.36 24.37
C LYS A 219 -17.43 3.15 23.91
N VAL A 220 -16.12 3.30 23.84
CA VAL A 220 -15.21 2.27 23.36
C VAL A 220 -14.10 1.96 24.36
N GLN A 221 -13.47 0.79 24.19
CA GLN A 221 -12.29 0.38 24.96
C GLN A 221 -11.01 0.73 24.19
N LEU A 222 -9.89 0.84 24.90
CA LEU A 222 -8.58 1.20 24.32
C LEU A 222 -8.21 0.36 23.10
N ARG A 223 -8.49 -0.96 23.12
CA ARG A 223 -8.15 -1.89 22.02
C ARG A 223 -8.76 -1.55 20.66
N ARG A 224 -9.79 -0.68 20.64
CA ARG A 224 -10.42 -0.21 19.39
C ARG A 224 -9.78 1.08 18.88
N LEU A 225 -8.88 1.70 19.63
CA LEU A 225 -8.30 2.99 19.31
C LEU A 225 -6.86 2.83 18.83
N CYS A 226 -6.53 3.53 17.76
CA CYS A 226 -5.17 3.82 17.35
C CYS A 226 -4.95 5.34 17.49
N ARG A 227 -3.78 5.73 17.98
CA ARG A 227 -3.40 7.14 18.09
C ARG A 227 -2.73 7.62 16.81
N ARG A 228 -2.78 8.93 16.56
CA ARG A 228 -1.96 9.54 15.50
C ARG A 228 -0.47 9.56 15.92
N PRO A 229 0.46 9.43 14.97
CA PRO A 229 1.88 9.71 15.21
C PRO A 229 2.08 11.13 15.73
N THR A 230 3.01 11.29 16.67
CA THR A 230 3.47 12.58 17.20
C THR A 230 4.76 12.94 16.46
N TYR A 231 4.77 14.07 15.76
CA TYR A 231 5.96 14.61 15.08
C TYR A 231 7.05 15.05 16.06
#